data_AF-A0A7W1HKL0-F1
#
_entry.id   AF-A0A7W1HKL0-F1
#
_cell.length_a   1.000
_cell.length_b   1.000
_cell.length_c   1.000
_cell.angle_alpha   90.00
_cell.angle_beta   90.00
_cell.angle_gamma   90.00
#
_symmetry.space_group_name_H-M   'P 1'
#
loop_
_entity.id
_entity.type
_entity.pdbx_description
1 polymer ?
#
loop_
_entity_poly.entity_id
_entity_poly.type
_entity_poly.pdbx_seq_one_letter_code
_entity_poly.pdbx_strand_id
1 'polypeptide(L)' 'NLEYSGYWRLKSWDRFILPRPFSSVRVIFGAPHRVAPTSTDEEFERERLRLQDAMMQLVEMR' A
#
# COMPACT_ATOMS: atom_id res chain seq x y z
N ASN A 1 3.65 -5.10 1.82
CA ASN A 1 3.39 -5.46 3.23
C ASN A 1 4.53 -4.92 4.11
N LEU A 2 4.23 -4.44 5.32
CA LEU A 2 5.25 -3.99 6.29
C LEU A 2 5.13 -4.79 7.59
N GLU A 3 6.24 -5.37 8.04
CA GLU A 3 6.36 -6.04 9.33
C GLU A 3 7.32 -5.25 10.23
N TYR A 4 7.01 -5.16 11.52
CA TYR A 4 7.78 -4.38 12.48
C TYR A 4 8.12 -5.25 13.70
N SER A 5 9.38 -5.26 14.14
CA SER A 5 9.74 -5.90 15.42
C SER A 5 9.24 -5.11 16.63
N GLY A 6 8.88 -3.84 16.44
CA GLY A 6 8.28 -3.00 17.48
C GLY A 6 7.79 -1.65 16.96
N TYR A 7 6.57 -1.27 17.32
CA TYR A 7 5.96 -0.02 16.85
C TYR A 7 5.03 0.61 17.89
N TRP A 8 4.81 1.91 17.75
CA TRP A 8 3.69 2.62 18.36
C TRP A 8 2.57 2.78 17.34
N ARG A 9 1.32 2.60 17.76
CA ARG A 9 0.15 2.95 16.96
C ARG A 9 -0.48 4.20 17.56
N LEU A 10 -0.49 5.28 16.80
CA LEU A 10 -1.06 6.55 17.25
C LEU A 10 -2.59 6.44 17.34
N LYS A 11 -3.19 7.17 18.28
CA LYS A 11 -4.65 7.29 18.41
C LYS A 11 -5.18 8.42 17.52
N SER A 12 -4.64 8.54 16.32
CA SER A 12 -5.13 9.42 15.25
C SER A 12 -6.18 8.70 14.40
N TRP A 13 -6.90 9.45 13.58
CA TRP A 13 -7.95 8.93 12.69
C TRP A 13 -7.43 7.91 11.67
N ASP A 14 -6.17 8.04 11.26
CA ASP A 14 -5.47 7.16 10.31
C ASP A 14 -4.71 6.00 10.98
N ARG A 15 -4.69 5.97 12.32
CA ARG A 15 -4.03 4.93 13.13
C ARG A 15 -2.56 4.72 12.74
N PHE A 16 -1.85 5.81 12.45
CA PHE A 16 -0.47 5.80 11.97
C PHE A 16 0.45 4.91 12.81
N ILE A 17 1.30 4.13 12.13
CA ILE A 17 2.28 3.22 12.74
C ILE A 17 3.65 3.88 12.69
N LEU A 18 4.23 4.15 13.87
CA LEU A 18 5.58 4.67 14.01
C LEU A 18 6.51 3.56 14.54
N PRO A 19 7.49 3.08 13.75
CA PRO A 19 8.49 2.15 14.23
C PRO A 19 9.26 2.76 15.41
N ARG A 20 9.50 1.96 16.46
CA ARG A 20 10.33 2.42 17.58
C ARG A 20 11.77 2.62 17.12
N PRO A 21 12.55 3.53 17.73
CA PRO A 21 13.98 3.64 17.47
C PRO A 21 14.65 2.25 17.55
N PHE A 22 15.53 1.96 16.59
CA PHE A 22 16.28 0.70 16.48
C PHE A 22 15.42 -0.56 16.25
N SER A 23 14.13 -0.43 15.97
CA SER A 23 13.30 -1.55 15.51
C SER A 23 13.63 -1.93 14.06
N SER A 24 13.52 -3.22 13.75
CA SER A 24 13.69 -3.72 12.38
C SER A 24 12.36 -3.67 11.66
N VAL A 25 12.40 -3.27 10.37
CA VAL A 25 11.25 -3.25 9.48
C VAL A 25 11.52 -4.15 8.28
N ARG A 26 10.60 -5.06 7.97
CA ARG A 26 10.61 -5.82 6.72
C ARG A 26 9.57 -5.22 5.79
N VAL A 27 10.00 -4.77 4.62
CA VAL A 27 9.12 -4.25 3.57
C VAL A 27 9.07 -5.25 2.43
N ILE A 28 7.87 -5.73 2.12
CA ILE A 28 7.61 -6.68 1.04
C ILE A 28 6.92 -5.91 -0.08
N PHE A 29 7.58 -5.82 -1.22
CA PHE A 29 7.05 -5.21 -2.43
C PHE A 29 6.48 -6.29 -3.35
N GLY A 30 5.35 -5.99 -3.98
CA GLY A 30 4.82 -6.78 -5.09
C GLY A 30 5.56 -6.49 -6.40
N ALA A 31 5.05 -7.06 -7.49
CA ALA A 31 5.53 -6.71 -8.82
C ALA A 31 5.35 -5.20 -9.09
N PRO A 32 6.31 -4.53 -9.75
CA PRO A 32 6.17 -3.14 -10.15
C PRO A 32 4.91 -2.92 -10.99
N HIS A 33 4.09 -1.94 -10.60
CA HIS A 33 2.90 -1.56 -11.34
C HIS A 33 3.17 -0.28 -12.13
N ARG A 34 3.04 -0.33 -13.47
CA ARG A 34 3.18 0.84 -14.34
C ARG A 34 1.80 1.41 -14.62
N VAL A 35 1.59 2.65 -14.19
CA VAL A 35 0.34 3.40 -14.42
C VAL A 35 0.33 3.93 -15.86
N ALA A 36 -0.74 3.66 -16.58
CA ALA A 36 -0.94 4.18 -17.93
C ALA A 36 -1.29 5.68 -17.89
N PRO A 37 -0.84 6.50 -18.86
CA PRO A 37 -1.38 7.83 -19.03
C PRO A 37 -2.86 7.74 -19.42
N THR A 38 -3.70 8.58 -18.82
CA THR A 38 -5.16 8.62 -19.05
C THR A 38 -5.55 10.00 -19.57
N SER A 39 -6.34 10.06 -20.63
CA SER A 39 -6.76 11.30 -21.28
C SER A 39 -8.27 11.56 -21.21
N THR A 40 -9.04 10.59 -20.73
CA THR A 40 -10.49 10.66 -20.52
C THR A 40 -10.89 10.14 -19.14
N ASP A 41 -12.08 10.51 -18.67
CA ASP A 41 -12.60 10.06 -17.37
C ASP A 41 -12.82 8.53 -17.36
N GLU A 42 -13.25 7.95 -18.48
CA GLU A 42 -13.42 6.49 -18.60
C GLU A 42 -12.09 5.73 -18.60
N GLU A 43 -11.02 6.31 -19.15
CA GLU A 43 -9.67 5.74 -19.06
C GLU A 43 -9.13 5.84 -17.63
N PHE A 44 -9.36 6.98 -16.97
CA PHE A 44 -8.98 7.20 -15.58
C PHE A 44 -9.65 6.19 -14.65
N GLU A 45 -10.97 6.03 -14.73
CA GLU A 45 -11.70 5.14 -13.83
C GLU A 45 -11.31 3.68 -14.03
N ARG A 46 -11.02 3.27 -15.27
CA ARG A 46 -10.53 1.93 -15.58
C ARG A 46 -9.14 1.67 -15.00
N GLU A 47 -8.24 2.64 -15.12
CA GLU A 47 -6.90 2.51 -14.55
C GLU A 47 -6.93 2.55 -13.02
N ARG A 48 -7.83 3.34 -12.43
CA ARG A 48 -8.08 3.35 -10.98
C ARG A 48 -8.54 1.98 -10.47
N LEU A 49 -9.49 1.35 -11.15
CA LEU A 49 -9.96 0.00 -10.82
C LEU A 49 -8.82 -1.02 -10.95
N ARG A 50 -8.04 -0.97 -12.02
CA ARG A 50 -6.90 -1.85 -12.23
C ARG A 50 -5.85 -1.72 -11.13
N LEU A 51 -5.55 -0.49 -10.71
CA LEU A 51 -4.63 -0.23 -9.60
C LEU A 51 -5.22 -0.75 -8.28
N GLN A 52 -6.51 -0.52 -8.03
CA GLN A 52 -7.19 -1.02 -6.84
C GLN A 52 -7.11 -2.55 -6.76
N ASP A 53 -7.41 -3.25 -7.85
CA ASP A 53 -7.36 -4.72 -7.90
C ASP A 53 -5.94 -5.23 -7.63
N ALA A 54 -4.93 -4.59 -8.23
CA ALA A 54 -3.52 -4.92 -7.98
C ALA A 54 -3.12 -4.71 -6.50
N MET A 55 -3.62 -3.64 -5.87
CA MET A 55 -3.39 -3.39 -4.44
C MET A 55 -4.11 -4.41 -3.56
N MET A 56 -5.35 -4.79 -3.89
CA MET A 56 -6.14 -5.75 -3.13
C MET A 56 -5.56 -7.17 -3.20
N GLN A 57 -5.04 -7.59 -4.36
CA GLN A 57 -4.32 -8.87 -4.47
C GLN A 57 -3.15 -8.99 -3.49
N LEU A 58 -2.41 -7.90 -3.24
CA LEU A 58 -1.31 -7.90 -2.27
C LEU A 58 -1.79 -8.03 -0.81
N VAL A 59 -3.05 -7.70 -0.54
CA VAL A 59 -3.69 -7.87 0.78
C VAL A 59 -4.24 -9.29 0.94
N GLU A 60 -4.77 -9.87 -0.14
CA GLU A 60 -5.37 -11.21 -0.18
C GLU A 60 -4.36 -12.36 -0.25
N MET A 61 -3.14 -12.13 -0.75
CA MET A 61 -2.03 -13.13 -0.74
C MET A 61 -1.48 -13.44 0.67
N ARG A 62 -2.27 -13.17 1.72
CA ARG A 62 -1.92 -13.36 3.13
C ARG A 62 -2.32 -14.73 3.64
#